data_AF-R7QAW6-F1
#
_entry.id   AF-R7QAW6-F1
#
_cell.length_a   1.000
_cell.length_b   1.000
_cell.length_c   1.000
_cell.angle_alpha   90.00
_cell.angle_beta   90.00
_cell.angle_gamma   90.00
#
_symmetry.space_group_name_H-M   'P 1'
#
loop_
_entity.id
_entity.type
_entity.pdbx_description
1 polymer ?
#
loop_
_entity_poly.entity_id
_entity_poly.type
_entity_poly.pdbx_seq_one_letter_code
_entity_poly.pdbx_strand_id
1 'polypeptide(L)'
;MYAFVQNLGLSATSRHTLSQHGLTKVCGTTLRSAPTPVNSSSGAATIRMTGDYGITLQTLVYTPNPGVACVEDRDVMCYRVWKQVFGNAYVMESERAEAYIAESMYRANQISLKEFVRGVALSSTYRRRFFECCGPYRAVELNFKHLLGRGPVSQQEISEHVQRMANEGWEAEINSYIDSLEYDEAFGDDLVPYMRFMGTYKTAEHFNRMCTLYSSQGTTDKSLSGRAKTMGIENPNHVLSLDGAGVPAKLVSNVAMNGQSSFVSIKKAIPGRPDLDLGQETSQFVVAATPPINENAAPRSRIEIVPGSYMYLTSAQVEEMMKARTEQEKISSFAQKETADAKNQIAALESKIAELSVVQ
;
A
#
# COMPACT_ATOMS: atom_id res chain seq x y z
N MET A 1 21.93 -4.62 56.76
CA MET A 1 21.87 -5.95 57.40
C MET A 1 20.94 -6.79 56.55
N TYR A 2 21.26 -7.98 56.05
CA TYR A 2 22.47 -8.79 56.26
C TYR A 2 23.52 -8.61 55.15
N ALA A 3 24.75 -9.03 55.44
CA ALA A 3 25.72 -9.43 54.44
C ALA A 3 26.22 -10.83 54.83
N PHE A 4 26.39 -11.73 53.87
CA PHE A 4 27.27 -12.87 54.04
C PHE A 4 27.98 -13.16 52.71
N VAL A 5 29.27 -13.45 52.81
CA VAL A 5 30.18 -13.62 51.68
C VAL A 5 30.69 -15.05 51.68
N GLN A 6 30.73 -15.69 50.52
CA GLN A 6 31.75 -16.72 50.29
C GLN A 6 32.15 -16.78 48.82
N ASN A 7 33.35 -16.27 48.54
CA ASN A 7 34.12 -16.64 47.36
C ASN A 7 34.62 -18.07 47.52
N LEU A 8 34.58 -18.86 46.43
CA LEU A 8 35.58 -19.89 46.15
C LEU A 8 35.78 -19.95 44.63
N GLY A 9 37.03 -20.00 44.18
CA GLY A 9 37.36 -19.97 42.76
C GLY A 9 38.60 -20.79 42.41
N LEU A 10 38.51 -21.49 41.29
CA LEU A 10 39.52 -22.28 40.58
C LEU A 10 39.12 -22.16 39.09
N SER A 11 39.94 -21.79 38.09
CA SER A 11 41.36 -22.09 37.79
C SER A 11 41.59 -23.57 37.47
N ALA A 12 42.04 -24.01 36.27
CA ALA A 12 42.29 -23.37 34.96
C ALA A 12 42.39 -24.53 33.89
N THR A 13 42.76 -24.42 32.59
CA THR A 13 43.42 -23.36 31.77
C THR A 13 43.24 -23.66 30.26
N SER A 14 43.18 -22.63 29.38
CA SER A 14 43.64 -22.68 27.96
C SER A 14 42.82 -23.54 26.94
N ARG A 15 42.69 -23.25 25.62
CA ARG A 15 43.35 -22.32 24.67
C ARG A 15 42.36 -21.73 23.62
N HIS A 16 42.75 -20.58 23.02
CA HIS A 16 42.54 -20.08 21.64
C HIS A 16 41.31 -20.53 20.79
N THR A 17 40.64 -19.74 19.95
CA THR A 17 40.60 -18.28 19.61
C THR A 17 39.55 -18.12 18.50
N LEU A 18 38.63 -17.14 18.54
CA LEU A 18 38.06 -16.51 17.31
C LEU A 18 37.14 -15.30 17.60
N SER A 19 37.22 -14.33 16.70
CA SER A 19 36.28 -13.22 16.37
C SER A 19 35.46 -12.55 17.48
N GLN A 20 35.82 -11.29 17.80
CA GLN A 20 34.89 -10.34 18.42
C GLN A 20 34.09 -9.59 17.33
N HIS A 21 32.78 -9.82 17.25
CA HIS A 21 31.84 -8.87 16.64
C HIS A 21 30.65 -8.65 17.58
N GLY A 22 30.65 -7.52 18.28
CA GLY A 22 29.60 -7.16 19.22
C GLY A 22 28.35 -6.62 18.52
N LEU A 23 27.21 -7.28 18.71
CA LEU A 23 25.90 -6.79 18.28
C LEU A 23 25.38 -5.70 19.24
N THR A 24 25.96 -4.51 19.18
CA THR A 24 25.40 -3.33 19.85
C THR A 24 24.16 -2.85 19.11
N LYS A 25 22.97 -3.05 19.70
CA LYS A 25 21.74 -2.37 19.28
C LYS A 25 21.97 -0.85 19.23
N VAL A 26 21.69 -0.23 18.09
CA VAL A 26 21.44 1.20 17.97
C VAL A 26 20.07 1.38 17.35
N CYS A 27 19.10 1.85 18.15
CA CYS A 27 17.85 2.35 17.61
C CYS A 27 18.15 3.71 16.97
N GLY A 28 18.06 3.80 15.64
CA GLY A 28 18.40 5.02 14.92
C GLY A 28 17.91 4.98 13.48
N THR A 29 16.97 5.86 13.14
CA THR A 29 16.46 6.08 11.78
C THR A 29 17.49 6.82 10.93
N THR A 30 18.50 6.10 10.43
CA THR A 30 19.46 6.65 9.47
C THR A 30 18.79 6.90 8.13
N LEU A 31 18.30 8.12 7.91
CA LEU A 31 17.95 8.62 6.58
C LEU A 31 19.16 8.44 5.65
N ARG A 32 19.02 7.56 4.66
CA ARG A 32 20.09 7.25 3.71
C ARG A 32 20.27 8.45 2.78
N SER A 33 21.37 9.18 2.94
CA SER A 33 21.70 10.35 2.11
C SER A 33 21.76 9.95 0.63
N ALA A 34 21.14 10.76 -0.24
CA ALA A 34 21.18 10.54 -1.68
C ALA A 34 22.62 10.62 -2.22
N PRO A 35 23.03 9.75 -3.16
CA PRO A 35 24.34 9.86 -3.79
C PRO A 35 24.40 11.11 -4.67
N THR A 36 25.47 11.90 -4.54
CA THR A 36 25.71 13.07 -5.38
C THR A 36 26.08 12.64 -6.82
N PRO A 37 25.61 13.34 -7.85
CA PRO A 37 25.94 12.99 -9.24
C PRO A 37 27.41 13.32 -9.55
N VAL A 38 28.21 12.29 -9.82
CA VAL A 38 29.58 12.45 -10.35
C VAL A 38 29.49 12.52 -11.87
N ASN A 39 30.04 13.59 -12.45
CA ASN A 39 29.87 13.89 -13.86
C ASN A 39 30.89 13.19 -14.77
N SER A 40 30.47 12.89 -16.00
CA SER A 40 31.29 12.57 -17.18
C SER A 40 32.38 11.49 -17.08
N SER A 41 32.12 10.31 -17.64
CA SER A 41 32.86 9.81 -18.82
C SER A 41 32.29 8.49 -19.35
N SER A 42 32.60 8.15 -20.61
CA SER A 42 32.09 6.95 -21.28
C SER A 42 32.78 5.67 -20.79
N GLY A 43 32.19 5.03 -19.79
CA GLY A 43 32.55 3.68 -19.37
C GLY A 43 31.33 2.96 -18.81
N ALA A 44 31.06 1.74 -19.28
CA ALA A 44 30.03 0.90 -18.70
C ALA A 44 30.51 0.41 -17.33
N ALA A 45 30.25 1.21 -16.29
CA ALA A 45 30.60 0.90 -14.91
C ALA A 45 29.77 -0.29 -14.44
N THR A 46 30.31 -1.50 -14.59
CA THR A 46 29.72 -2.74 -14.08
C THR A 46 29.67 -2.68 -12.56
N ILE A 47 28.60 -2.11 -12.01
CA ILE A 47 28.33 -2.09 -10.58
C ILE A 47 28.25 -3.54 -10.12
N ARG A 48 29.28 -4.00 -9.39
CA ARG A 48 29.30 -5.34 -8.79
C ARG A 48 28.32 -5.34 -7.63
N MET A 49 27.05 -5.57 -7.93
CA MET A 49 25.98 -5.75 -6.95
C MET A 49 26.26 -7.03 -6.16
N THR A 50 26.82 -6.88 -4.95
CA THR A 50 27.18 -8.00 -4.07
C THR A 50 25.99 -8.41 -3.20
N GLY A 51 25.20 -9.38 -3.67
CA GLY A 51 24.04 -9.93 -2.97
C GLY A 51 23.17 -10.77 -3.91
N ASP A 52 22.19 -11.47 -3.35
CA ASP A 52 21.27 -12.32 -4.11
C ASP A 52 20.11 -11.48 -4.67
N TYR A 53 20.26 -11.02 -5.92
CA TYR A 53 19.31 -10.10 -6.56
C TYR A 53 18.43 -10.80 -7.60
N GLY A 54 17.13 -10.88 -7.33
CA GLY A 54 16.12 -11.26 -8.33
C GLY A 54 15.90 -10.13 -9.35
N ILE A 55 15.94 -10.47 -10.64
CA ILE A 55 15.74 -9.52 -11.76
C ILE A 55 14.25 -9.42 -12.17
N THR A 56 13.32 -9.93 -11.34
CA THR A 56 11.88 -9.74 -11.58
C THR A 56 11.42 -8.38 -11.03
N LEU A 57 10.24 -7.91 -11.46
CA LEU A 57 9.64 -6.66 -10.96
C LEU A 57 9.33 -6.69 -9.45
N GLN A 58 9.43 -7.86 -8.78
CA GLN A 58 9.25 -8.01 -7.34
C GLN A 58 10.21 -7.09 -6.56
N THR A 59 11.47 -6.99 -6.99
CA THR A 59 12.52 -6.21 -6.33
C THR A 59 12.24 -4.69 -6.36
N LEU A 60 11.36 -4.24 -7.26
CA LEU A 60 10.91 -2.85 -7.36
C LEU A 60 9.70 -2.57 -6.45
N VAL A 61 8.94 -3.61 -6.06
CA VAL A 61 7.73 -3.49 -5.23
C VAL A 61 8.05 -3.76 -3.76
N TYR A 62 7.97 -2.73 -2.93
CA TYR A 62 8.26 -2.85 -1.51
C TYR A 62 7.11 -3.48 -0.71
N THR A 63 7.19 -4.80 -0.46
CA THR A 63 6.32 -5.55 0.45
C THR A 63 7.12 -6.01 1.68
N PRO A 64 7.20 -5.24 2.77
CA PRO A 64 8.04 -5.55 3.92
C PRO A 64 7.52 -6.76 4.70
N ASN A 65 8.38 -7.75 4.91
CA ASN A 65 8.12 -8.92 5.76
C ASN A 65 9.16 -9.00 6.90
N PRO A 66 9.11 -8.10 7.91
CA PRO A 66 9.82 -8.37 9.16
C PRO A 66 9.39 -9.72 9.74
N GLY A 67 10.35 -10.49 10.26
CA GLY A 67 10.05 -11.62 11.12
C GLY A 67 9.37 -11.13 12.40
N VAL A 68 8.49 -11.95 12.99
CA VAL A 68 7.49 -11.51 13.98
C VAL A 68 8.10 -11.29 15.38
N ALA A 69 9.00 -10.30 15.50
CA ALA A 69 9.85 -10.07 16.66
C ALA A 69 9.24 -9.12 17.70
N CYS A 70 8.58 -8.04 17.25
CA CYS A 70 7.86 -7.11 18.13
C CYS A 70 6.34 -7.09 17.89
N VAL A 71 5.63 -6.23 18.63
CA VAL A 71 4.19 -6.03 18.46
C VAL A 71 3.91 -5.19 17.21
N GLU A 72 4.76 -4.21 16.89
CA GLU A 72 4.60 -3.41 15.66
C GLU A 72 4.70 -4.27 14.39
N ASP A 73 5.57 -5.28 14.36
CA ASP A 73 5.67 -6.26 13.26
C ASP A 73 4.35 -7.00 13.04
N ARG A 74 3.71 -7.46 14.12
CA ARG A 74 2.41 -8.16 14.08
C ARG A 74 1.31 -7.25 13.53
N ASP A 75 1.28 -6.00 13.97
CA ASP A 75 0.24 -5.06 13.56
C ASP A 75 0.41 -4.63 12.10
N VAL A 76 1.66 -4.56 11.60
CA VAL A 76 1.98 -4.44 10.17
C VAL A 76 1.53 -5.68 9.38
N MET A 77 1.72 -6.90 9.91
CA MET A 77 1.21 -8.13 9.26
C MET A 77 -0.32 -8.17 9.19
N CYS A 78 -1.02 -7.89 10.30
CA CYS A 78 -2.47 -7.83 10.33
C CYS A 78 -3.02 -6.84 9.29
N TYR A 79 -2.43 -5.64 9.22
CA TYR A 79 -2.81 -4.64 8.22
C TYR A 79 -2.52 -5.10 6.77
N ARG A 80 -1.36 -5.73 6.52
CA ARG A 80 -1.04 -6.29 5.19
C ARG A 80 -2.01 -7.40 4.77
N VAL A 81 -2.36 -8.32 5.68
CA VAL A 81 -3.32 -9.40 5.42
C VAL A 81 -4.68 -8.84 5.05
N TRP A 82 -5.24 -7.93 5.86
CA TRP A 82 -6.54 -7.32 5.52
C TRP A 82 -6.49 -6.55 4.20
N LYS A 83 -5.41 -5.79 3.91
CA LYS A 83 -5.28 -5.05 2.66
C LYS A 83 -5.24 -5.98 1.43
N GLN A 84 -4.52 -7.10 1.52
CA GLN A 84 -4.43 -8.08 0.42
C GLN A 84 -5.74 -8.87 0.26
N VAL A 85 -6.24 -9.48 1.35
CA VAL A 85 -7.41 -10.36 1.31
C VAL A 85 -8.66 -9.57 0.92
N PHE A 86 -8.89 -8.39 1.47
CA PHE A 86 -10.03 -7.54 1.05
C PHE A 86 -9.78 -6.73 -0.24
N GLY A 87 -8.69 -6.97 -0.98
CA GLY A 87 -8.46 -6.32 -2.28
C GLY A 87 -8.39 -4.80 -2.24
N ASN A 88 -7.73 -4.26 -1.21
CA ASN A 88 -7.67 -2.82 -0.89
C ASN A 88 -9.05 -2.17 -0.61
N ALA A 89 -10.12 -2.94 -0.40
CA ALA A 89 -11.40 -2.40 0.02
C ALA A 89 -11.38 -1.98 1.50
N TYR A 90 -12.02 -0.85 1.82
CA TYR A 90 -12.15 -0.36 3.19
C TYR A 90 -12.91 -1.38 4.07
N VAL A 91 -12.40 -1.65 5.26
CA VAL A 91 -12.98 -2.52 6.29
C VAL A 91 -13.25 -1.66 7.52
N MET A 92 -14.50 -1.62 7.97
CA MET A 92 -14.93 -0.85 9.14
C MET A 92 -14.71 -1.62 10.44
N GLU A 93 -14.81 -0.94 11.59
CA GLU A 93 -14.53 -1.54 12.91
C GLU A 93 -15.45 -2.74 13.22
N SER A 94 -16.74 -2.64 12.86
CA SER A 94 -17.69 -3.75 13.00
C SER A 94 -17.36 -4.94 12.09
N GLU A 95 -16.87 -4.69 10.87
CA GLU A 95 -16.45 -5.72 9.93
C GLU A 95 -15.14 -6.41 10.37
N ARG A 96 -14.23 -5.66 11.00
CA ARG A 96 -13.02 -6.23 11.63
C ARG A 96 -13.36 -7.14 12.81
N ALA A 97 -14.37 -6.78 13.60
CA ALA A 97 -14.80 -7.57 14.76
C ALA A 97 -15.23 -9.00 14.37
N GLU A 98 -15.76 -9.22 13.17
CA GLU A 98 -16.14 -10.56 12.66
C GLU A 98 -14.94 -11.51 12.53
N ALA A 99 -13.74 -10.99 12.25
CA ALA A 99 -12.50 -11.77 12.11
C ALA A 99 -11.61 -11.75 13.38
N TYR A 100 -12.08 -11.13 14.48
CA TYR A 100 -11.28 -10.85 15.67
C TYR A 100 -10.68 -12.10 16.34
N ILE A 101 -11.37 -13.25 16.28
CA ILE A 101 -10.87 -14.51 16.86
C ILE A 101 -9.57 -14.94 16.16
N ALA A 102 -9.53 -14.87 14.83
CA ALA A 102 -8.34 -15.21 14.05
C ALA A 102 -7.20 -14.20 14.26
N GLU A 103 -7.51 -12.90 14.35
CA GLU A 103 -6.51 -11.87 14.68
C GLU A 103 -5.88 -12.12 16.07
N SER A 104 -6.70 -12.44 17.07
CA SER A 104 -6.25 -12.72 18.44
C SER A 104 -5.35 -13.97 18.50
N MET A 105 -5.77 -15.07 17.84
CA MET A 105 -4.98 -16.30 17.75
C MET A 105 -3.64 -16.07 17.03
N TYR A 106 -3.62 -15.26 15.95
CA TYR A 106 -2.39 -14.91 15.24
C TYR A 106 -1.47 -14.03 16.11
N ARG A 107 -1.99 -13.01 16.79
CA ARG A 107 -1.18 -12.12 17.66
C ARG A 107 -0.63 -12.85 18.91
N ALA A 108 -1.26 -13.96 19.30
CA ALA A 108 -0.80 -14.91 20.30
C ALA A 108 0.17 -16.00 19.76
N ASN A 109 0.44 -16.03 18.45
CA ASN A 109 1.20 -17.06 17.72
C ASN A 109 0.65 -18.50 17.90
N GLN A 110 -0.68 -18.65 18.05
CA GLN A 110 -1.34 -19.97 18.13
C GLN A 110 -1.65 -20.57 16.75
N ILE A 111 -1.67 -19.73 15.71
CA ILE A 111 -1.89 -20.10 14.31
C ILE A 111 -0.84 -19.42 13.42
N SER A 112 -0.54 -20.01 12.27
CA SER A 112 0.37 -19.42 11.28
C SER A 112 -0.28 -18.27 10.51
N LEU A 113 0.49 -17.58 9.67
CA LEU A 113 -0.02 -16.50 8.82
C LEU A 113 -0.97 -17.05 7.74
N LYS A 114 -0.71 -18.26 7.25
CA LYS A 114 -1.58 -19.02 6.32
C LYS A 114 -2.96 -19.29 6.94
N GLU A 115 -2.97 -19.79 8.18
CA GLU A 115 -4.20 -20.02 8.95
C GLU A 115 -4.96 -18.72 9.25
N PHE A 116 -4.25 -17.63 9.55
CA PHE A 116 -4.87 -16.31 9.72
C PHE A 116 -5.51 -15.79 8.42
N VAL A 117 -4.85 -15.97 7.26
CA VAL A 117 -5.44 -15.69 5.94
C VAL A 117 -6.71 -16.52 5.70
N ARG A 118 -6.72 -17.81 6.07
CA ARG A 118 -7.93 -18.67 6.01
C ARG A 118 -9.05 -18.11 6.88
N GLY A 119 -8.76 -17.76 8.14
CA GLY A 119 -9.74 -17.17 9.06
C GLY A 119 -10.35 -15.85 8.57
N VAL A 120 -9.57 -14.99 7.92
CA VAL A 120 -10.08 -13.74 7.31
C VAL A 120 -10.93 -14.03 6.06
N ALA A 121 -10.52 -14.98 5.21
CA ALA A 121 -11.26 -15.35 3.99
C ALA A 121 -12.59 -16.08 4.26
N LEU A 122 -12.69 -16.81 5.38
CA LEU A 122 -13.93 -17.44 5.82
C LEU A 122 -14.91 -16.47 6.53
N SER A 123 -14.51 -15.22 6.79
CA SER A 123 -15.37 -14.23 7.46
C SER A 123 -16.65 -13.88 6.67
N SER A 124 -17.72 -13.58 7.40
CA SER A 124 -19.02 -13.15 6.83
C SER A 124 -18.90 -11.90 5.95
N THR A 125 -18.06 -10.93 6.33
CA THR A 125 -17.77 -9.74 5.52
C THR A 125 -17.12 -10.11 4.18
N TYR A 126 -16.12 -10.99 4.16
CA TYR A 126 -15.45 -11.40 2.92
C TYR A 126 -16.43 -12.18 2.01
N ARG A 127 -17.13 -13.16 2.58
CA ARG A 127 -18.20 -13.94 1.93
C ARG A 127 -19.27 -13.03 1.31
N ARG A 128 -19.85 -12.09 2.07
CA ARG A 128 -20.89 -11.20 1.54
C ARG A 128 -20.39 -10.33 0.38
N ARG A 129 -19.17 -9.78 0.51
CA ARG A 129 -18.56 -8.89 -0.50
C ARG A 129 -18.25 -9.62 -1.80
N PHE A 130 -17.65 -10.81 -1.75
CA PHE A 130 -17.02 -11.44 -2.91
C PHE A 130 -17.65 -12.76 -3.38
N PHE A 131 -18.49 -13.40 -2.54
CA PHE A 131 -19.28 -14.57 -2.92
C PHE A 131 -20.74 -14.17 -3.20
N GLU A 132 -21.50 -13.81 -2.15
CA GLU A 132 -22.96 -13.71 -2.21
C GLU A 132 -23.48 -12.66 -3.22
N CYS A 133 -22.72 -11.59 -3.42
CA CYS A 133 -23.08 -10.51 -4.33
C CYS A 133 -22.53 -10.66 -5.76
N CYS A 134 -21.69 -11.68 -6.00
CA CYS A 134 -20.92 -11.88 -7.23
C CYS A 134 -21.43 -13.06 -8.07
N GLY A 135 -21.24 -13.01 -9.38
CA GLY A 135 -21.41 -14.20 -10.23
C GLY A 135 -20.27 -15.21 -10.00
N PRO A 136 -20.48 -16.51 -10.32
CA PRO A 136 -19.53 -17.58 -9.98
C PRO A 136 -18.12 -17.32 -10.54
N TYR A 137 -18.02 -16.88 -11.80
CA TYR A 137 -16.75 -16.49 -12.42
C TYR A 137 -16.08 -15.27 -11.76
N ARG A 138 -16.87 -14.35 -11.17
CA ARG A 138 -16.34 -13.15 -10.47
C ARG A 138 -15.82 -13.52 -9.08
N ALA A 139 -16.49 -14.45 -8.38
CA ALA A 139 -16.01 -14.99 -7.11
C ALA A 139 -14.67 -15.71 -7.30
N VAL A 140 -14.58 -16.64 -8.26
CA VAL A 140 -13.34 -17.40 -8.54
C VAL A 140 -12.18 -16.49 -8.98
N GLU A 141 -12.37 -15.54 -9.90
CA GLU A 141 -11.27 -14.64 -10.31
C GLU A 141 -10.80 -13.71 -9.17
N LEU A 142 -11.66 -13.43 -8.18
CA LEU A 142 -11.31 -12.69 -6.98
C LEU A 142 -10.59 -13.55 -5.95
N ASN A 143 -11.04 -14.78 -5.70
CA ASN A 143 -10.34 -15.73 -4.81
C ASN A 143 -8.90 -15.99 -5.31
N PHE A 144 -8.70 -16.19 -6.62
CA PHE A 144 -7.36 -16.26 -7.25
C PHE A 144 -6.52 -14.98 -7.03
N LYS A 145 -7.14 -13.79 -7.09
CA LYS A 145 -6.46 -12.51 -6.87
C LYS A 145 -6.04 -12.35 -5.41
N HIS A 146 -6.95 -12.58 -4.47
CA HIS A 146 -6.75 -12.30 -3.05
C HIS A 146 -5.84 -13.33 -2.37
N LEU A 147 -6.05 -14.63 -2.62
CA LEU A 147 -5.35 -15.70 -1.93
C LEU A 147 -4.07 -16.13 -2.65
N LEU A 148 -4.12 -16.34 -3.97
CA LEU A 148 -2.98 -16.80 -4.77
C LEU A 148 -2.21 -15.67 -5.48
N GLY A 149 -2.63 -14.42 -5.33
CA GLY A 149 -1.92 -13.26 -5.89
C GLY A 149 -1.83 -13.23 -7.43
N ARG A 150 -2.68 -14.00 -8.13
CA ARG A 150 -2.60 -14.24 -9.58
C ARG A 150 -3.96 -14.19 -10.27
N GLY A 151 -3.99 -14.50 -11.58
CA GLY A 151 -5.20 -14.85 -12.31
C GLY A 151 -5.26 -16.35 -12.66
N PRO A 152 -6.44 -16.86 -13.06
CA PRO A 152 -6.59 -18.20 -13.62
C PRO A 152 -5.83 -18.37 -14.95
N VAL A 153 -5.11 -19.49 -15.08
CA VAL A 153 -4.29 -19.85 -16.25
C VAL A 153 -5.13 -20.52 -17.34
N SER A 154 -6.11 -21.34 -16.98
CA SER A 154 -6.94 -22.09 -17.93
C SER A 154 -8.43 -22.11 -17.52
N GLN A 155 -9.28 -22.48 -18.48
CA GLN A 155 -10.71 -22.73 -18.20
C GLN A 155 -10.92 -23.99 -17.33
N GLN A 156 -9.93 -24.90 -17.27
CA GLN A 156 -9.97 -26.08 -16.40
C GLN A 156 -9.88 -25.68 -14.92
N GLU A 157 -8.89 -24.84 -14.55
CA GLU A 157 -8.79 -24.30 -13.18
C GLU A 157 -10.11 -23.65 -12.73
N ILE A 158 -10.72 -22.80 -13.58
CA ILE A 158 -12.00 -22.17 -13.24
C ILE A 158 -13.13 -23.21 -13.12
N SER A 159 -13.21 -24.17 -14.05
CA SER A 159 -14.25 -25.22 -14.03
C SER A 159 -14.17 -26.08 -12.77
N GLU A 160 -12.95 -26.43 -12.33
CA GLU A 160 -12.71 -27.22 -11.12
C GLU A 160 -13.14 -26.47 -9.86
N HIS A 161 -12.75 -25.19 -9.71
CA HIS A 161 -13.19 -24.38 -8.57
C HIS A 161 -14.70 -24.09 -8.59
N VAL A 162 -15.32 -23.85 -9.75
CA VAL A 162 -16.79 -23.68 -9.87
C VAL A 162 -17.54 -24.98 -9.54
N GLN A 163 -17.02 -26.16 -9.91
CA GLN A 163 -17.60 -27.45 -9.54
C GLN A 163 -17.46 -27.72 -8.04
N ARG A 164 -16.30 -27.44 -7.44
CA ARG A 164 -16.08 -27.54 -5.99
C ARG A 164 -17.05 -26.65 -5.20
N MET A 165 -17.13 -25.38 -5.58
CA MET A 165 -18.06 -24.39 -5.01
C MET A 165 -19.54 -24.84 -5.11
N ALA A 166 -19.92 -25.58 -6.15
CA ALA A 166 -21.28 -26.12 -6.32
C ALA A 166 -21.55 -27.41 -5.54
N ASN A 167 -20.55 -28.28 -5.37
CA ASN A 167 -20.70 -29.60 -4.75
C ASN A 167 -20.42 -29.60 -3.23
N GLU A 168 -19.37 -28.87 -2.82
CA GLU A 168 -18.81 -28.86 -1.46
C GLU A 168 -19.05 -27.52 -0.74
N GLY A 169 -19.43 -26.47 -1.50
CA GLY A 169 -19.77 -25.16 -0.97
C GLY A 169 -18.58 -24.22 -0.76
N TRP A 170 -18.86 -23.09 -0.12
CA TRP A 170 -17.94 -21.95 0.01
C TRP A 170 -16.66 -22.26 0.79
N GLU A 171 -16.79 -22.93 1.94
CA GLU A 171 -15.68 -23.13 2.87
C GLU A 171 -14.64 -24.10 2.28
N ALA A 172 -15.11 -25.14 1.60
CA ALA A 172 -14.26 -26.06 0.83
C ALA A 172 -13.60 -25.38 -0.37
N GLU A 173 -14.27 -24.44 -1.06
CA GLU A 173 -13.65 -23.65 -2.13
C GLU A 173 -12.46 -22.84 -1.57
N ILE A 174 -12.67 -22.08 -0.49
CA ILE A 174 -11.62 -21.26 0.16
C ILE A 174 -10.45 -22.10 0.64
N ASN A 175 -10.72 -23.21 1.35
CA ASN A 175 -9.67 -24.13 1.81
C ASN A 175 -8.86 -24.66 0.62
N SER A 176 -9.50 -25.00 -0.51
CA SER A 176 -8.80 -25.54 -1.68
C SER A 176 -7.79 -24.60 -2.37
N TYR A 177 -7.87 -23.29 -2.16
CA TYR A 177 -6.81 -22.37 -2.62
C TYR A 177 -5.61 -22.35 -1.65
N ILE A 178 -5.89 -22.40 -0.35
CA ILE A 178 -4.91 -22.25 0.73
C ILE A 178 -4.15 -23.56 0.96
N ASP A 179 -4.82 -24.70 0.82
CA ASP A 179 -4.25 -26.05 0.94
C ASP A 179 -3.65 -26.55 -0.38
N SER A 180 -3.46 -25.66 -1.36
CA SER A 180 -2.80 -25.97 -2.62
C SER A 180 -1.28 -25.88 -2.48
N LEU A 181 -0.57 -26.83 -3.10
CA LEU A 181 0.89 -26.82 -3.15
C LEU A 181 1.46 -25.52 -3.76
N GLU A 182 0.71 -24.86 -4.67
CA GLU A 182 1.11 -23.58 -5.25
C GLU A 182 1.06 -22.40 -4.25
N TYR A 183 0.31 -22.52 -3.15
CA TYR A 183 0.34 -21.57 -2.04
C TYR A 183 1.59 -21.81 -1.18
N ASP A 184 1.85 -23.07 -0.82
CA ASP A 184 2.97 -23.44 0.06
C ASP A 184 4.33 -23.24 -0.58
N GLU A 185 4.48 -23.52 -1.88
CA GLU A 185 5.68 -23.22 -2.66
C GLU A 185 5.95 -21.72 -2.85
N ALA A 186 4.91 -20.87 -2.77
CA ALA A 186 5.01 -19.44 -3.11
C ALA A 186 5.00 -18.49 -1.91
N PHE A 187 4.39 -18.90 -0.80
CA PHE A 187 4.21 -18.08 0.41
C PHE A 187 4.54 -18.86 1.69
N GLY A 188 4.17 -20.13 1.76
CA GLY A 188 4.27 -20.94 2.98
C GLY A 188 3.50 -20.33 4.16
N ASP A 189 3.99 -20.57 5.37
CA ASP A 189 3.37 -20.10 6.63
C ASP A 189 3.79 -18.68 7.08
N ASP A 190 4.77 -18.05 6.42
CA ASP A 190 5.46 -16.83 6.87
C ASP A 190 5.22 -15.58 5.99
N LEU A 191 4.67 -15.71 4.79
CA LEU A 191 4.47 -14.59 3.85
C LEU A 191 2.98 -14.27 3.64
N VAL A 192 2.60 -13.01 3.86
CA VAL A 192 1.29 -12.50 3.40
C VAL A 192 1.27 -12.57 1.86
N PRO A 193 0.21 -13.08 1.21
CA PRO A 193 0.11 -13.09 -0.24
C PRO A 193 0.31 -11.71 -0.88
N TYR A 194 0.81 -11.70 -2.12
CA TYR A 194 1.10 -10.49 -2.88
C TYR A 194 1.00 -10.75 -4.40
N MET A 195 0.97 -9.69 -5.20
CA MET A 195 1.01 -9.78 -6.67
C MET A 195 2.34 -10.39 -7.13
N ARG A 196 2.34 -11.66 -7.58
CA ARG A 196 3.57 -12.45 -7.78
C ARG A 196 4.27 -12.14 -9.10
N PHE A 197 5.36 -11.36 -9.06
CA PHE A 197 6.21 -11.14 -10.23
C PHE A 197 7.24 -12.26 -10.42
N MET A 198 6.85 -13.31 -11.13
CA MET A 198 7.73 -14.41 -11.55
C MET A 198 8.57 -14.04 -12.79
N GLY A 199 9.72 -14.69 -12.97
CA GLY A 199 10.53 -14.58 -14.19
C GLY A 199 10.05 -15.51 -15.30
N THR A 200 9.55 -16.68 -14.93
CA THR A 200 8.94 -17.69 -15.80
C THR A 200 7.48 -17.91 -15.38
N TYR A 201 6.56 -17.83 -16.34
CA TYR A 201 5.13 -18.11 -16.10
C TYR A 201 4.70 -19.35 -16.89
N LYS A 202 3.76 -20.13 -16.33
CA LYS A 202 3.11 -21.29 -17.00
C LYS A 202 2.60 -20.94 -18.41
N THR A 203 2.08 -19.72 -18.61
CA THR A 203 1.71 -19.15 -19.92
C THR A 203 1.99 -17.64 -19.91
N ALA A 204 2.21 -17.02 -21.07
CA ALA A 204 2.39 -15.56 -21.16
C ALA A 204 1.15 -14.78 -20.69
N GLU A 205 -0.05 -15.30 -20.98
CA GLU A 205 -1.31 -14.70 -20.52
C GLU A 205 -1.49 -14.74 -18.99
N HIS A 206 -0.76 -15.58 -18.24
CA HIS A 206 -0.80 -15.55 -16.77
C HIS A 206 -0.38 -14.17 -16.23
N PHE A 207 0.76 -13.64 -16.68
CA PHE A 207 1.22 -12.29 -16.32
C PHE A 207 0.19 -11.22 -16.73
N ASN A 208 -0.32 -11.31 -17.96
CA ASN A 208 -1.26 -10.35 -18.50
C ASN A 208 -2.56 -10.31 -17.66
N ARG A 209 -3.18 -11.48 -17.41
CA ARG A 209 -4.42 -11.61 -16.64
C ARG A 209 -4.25 -11.16 -15.19
N MET A 210 -3.13 -11.51 -14.53
CA MET A 210 -2.77 -11.00 -13.20
C MET A 210 -2.76 -9.46 -13.19
N CYS A 211 -2.06 -8.84 -14.15
CA CYS A 211 -2.00 -7.39 -14.28
C CYS A 211 -3.39 -6.76 -14.52
N THR A 212 -4.27 -7.37 -15.33
CA THR A 212 -5.63 -6.84 -15.52
C THR A 212 -6.55 -6.97 -14.30
N LEU A 213 -6.35 -7.99 -13.45
CA LEU A 213 -7.10 -8.15 -12.20
C LEU A 213 -6.68 -7.12 -11.15
N TYR A 214 -5.37 -6.94 -10.96
CA TYR A 214 -4.81 -5.97 -10.03
C TYR A 214 -5.06 -4.53 -10.48
N SER A 215 -4.78 -4.21 -11.75
CA SER A 215 -4.80 -2.84 -12.29
C SER A 215 -3.97 -1.86 -11.41
N SER A 216 -4.34 -0.60 -11.29
CA SER A 216 -3.51 0.38 -10.56
C SER A 216 -3.50 0.15 -9.04
N GLN A 217 -2.34 0.39 -8.41
CA GLN A 217 -2.06 0.10 -6.99
C GLN A 217 -2.99 0.82 -6.00
N GLY A 218 -3.62 1.93 -6.42
CA GLY A 218 -4.62 2.67 -5.62
C GLY A 218 -6.08 2.26 -5.86
N THR A 219 -6.35 1.24 -6.68
CA THR A 219 -7.72 0.81 -7.03
C THR A 219 -8.29 -0.18 -6.01
N THR A 220 -9.58 -0.51 -6.17
CA THR A 220 -10.28 -1.55 -5.38
C THR A 220 -11.18 -2.36 -6.32
N ASP A 221 -11.68 -3.52 -5.88
CA ASP A 221 -12.52 -4.40 -6.70
C ASP A 221 -14.01 -4.02 -6.77
N LYS A 222 -14.43 -2.93 -6.11
CA LYS A 222 -15.80 -2.40 -6.19
C LYS A 222 -16.00 -1.51 -7.42
N SER A 223 -17.15 -1.64 -8.09
CA SER A 223 -17.53 -0.78 -9.22
C SER A 223 -19.05 -0.53 -9.23
N LEU A 224 -19.48 0.47 -8.45
CA LEU A 224 -20.90 0.84 -8.33
C LEU A 224 -21.50 1.26 -9.67
N SER A 225 -20.78 2.00 -10.52
CA SER A 225 -21.25 2.36 -11.86
C SER A 225 -21.41 1.16 -12.79
N GLY A 226 -20.56 0.13 -12.66
CA GLY A 226 -20.72 -1.13 -13.38
C GLY A 226 -21.96 -1.89 -12.91
N ARG A 227 -22.10 -2.06 -11.59
CA ARG A 227 -23.22 -2.79 -10.96
C ARG A 227 -24.56 -2.09 -11.19
N ALA A 228 -24.62 -0.77 -11.13
CA ALA A 228 -25.82 0.02 -11.41
C ALA A 228 -26.36 -0.23 -12.82
N LYS A 229 -25.47 -0.21 -13.83
CA LYS A 229 -25.83 -0.48 -15.23
C LYS A 229 -26.37 -1.89 -15.44
N THR A 230 -25.82 -2.90 -14.76
CA THR A 230 -26.34 -4.28 -14.82
C THR A 230 -27.62 -4.49 -14.02
N MET A 231 -27.89 -3.65 -13.02
CA MET A 231 -29.10 -3.70 -12.19
C MET A 231 -30.25 -2.80 -12.70
N GLY A 232 -30.03 -2.00 -13.75
CA GLY A 232 -31.01 -1.04 -14.25
C GLY A 232 -31.24 0.18 -13.34
N ILE A 233 -30.27 0.52 -12.47
CA ILE A 233 -30.39 1.62 -11.51
C ILE A 233 -29.76 2.89 -12.10
N GLU A 234 -30.55 3.95 -12.22
CA GLU A 234 -30.14 5.22 -12.84
C GLU A 234 -29.00 5.92 -12.09
N ASN A 235 -29.14 6.08 -10.76
CA ASN A 235 -28.15 6.71 -9.91
C ASN A 235 -27.25 5.64 -9.26
N PRO A 236 -25.95 5.53 -9.59
CA PRO A 236 -25.08 4.49 -9.07
C PRO A 236 -24.86 4.57 -7.55
N ASN A 237 -25.13 5.72 -6.93
CA ASN A 237 -25.02 5.90 -5.48
C ASN A 237 -26.21 5.31 -4.71
N HIS A 238 -27.27 4.87 -5.40
CA HIS A 238 -28.39 4.12 -4.83
C HIS A 238 -28.13 2.60 -4.78
N VAL A 239 -26.97 2.14 -5.27
CA VAL A 239 -26.53 0.75 -5.13
C VAL A 239 -25.93 0.53 -3.74
N LEU A 240 -26.27 -0.59 -3.09
CA LEU A 240 -25.72 -0.96 -1.78
C LEU A 240 -24.18 -1.03 -1.82
N SER A 241 -23.52 -0.15 -1.07
CA SER A 241 -22.06 0.05 -1.10
C SER A 241 -21.27 -1.18 -0.65
N LEU A 242 -21.82 -2.00 0.25
CA LEU A 242 -21.19 -3.24 0.72
C LEU A 242 -21.02 -4.25 -0.43
N ASP A 243 -22.07 -4.37 -1.24
CA ASP A 243 -22.27 -5.41 -2.27
C ASP A 243 -21.59 -5.06 -3.62
N GLY A 244 -20.84 -3.97 -3.69
CA GLY A 244 -20.38 -3.32 -4.91
C GLY A 244 -19.30 -4.02 -5.75
N ALA A 245 -18.79 -5.19 -5.33
CA ALA A 245 -17.79 -5.97 -6.08
C ALA A 245 -18.40 -6.90 -7.16
N GLY A 246 -19.70 -7.16 -7.06
CA GLY A 246 -20.46 -7.96 -8.01
C GLY A 246 -20.75 -7.21 -9.31
N VAL A 247 -19.80 -7.30 -10.22
CA VAL A 247 -19.86 -6.86 -11.63
C VAL A 247 -19.53 -8.04 -12.55
N PRO A 248 -19.83 -7.98 -13.86
CA PRO A 248 -19.35 -8.98 -14.81
C PRO A 248 -17.84 -9.22 -14.67
N ALA A 249 -17.46 -10.50 -14.64
CA ALA A 249 -16.09 -10.94 -14.42
C ALA A 249 -15.15 -10.45 -15.53
N LYS A 250 -13.98 -9.94 -15.15
CA LYS A 250 -13.02 -9.29 -16.06
C LYS A 250 -12.40 -10.28 -17.04
N LEU A 251 -12.19 -11.53 -16.64
CA LEU A 251 -11.36 -12.48 -17.38
C LEU A 251 -12.13 -13.52 -18.22
N VAL A 252 -13.46 -13.61 -18.13
CA VAL A 252 -14.22 -14.73 -18.74
C VAL A 252 -14.02 -14.83 -20.25
N SER A 253 -14.00 -13.71 -20.98
CA SER A 253 -13.69 -13.70 -22.41
C SER A 253 -12.25 -14.17 -22.70
N ASN A 254 -11.29 -13.69 -21.92
CA ASN A 254 -9.87 -14.04 -22.05
C ASN A 254 -9.56 -15.51 -21.72
N VAL A 255 -10.31 -16.13 -20.81
CA VAL A 255 -10.10 -17.53 -20.41
C VAL A 255 -10.91 -18.48 -21.29
N ALA A 256 -12.21 -18.23 -21.50
CA ALA A 256 -13.07 -19.13 -22.26
C ALA A 256 -12.72 -19.17 -23.77
N MET A 257 -12.26 -18.06 -24.34
CA MET A 257 -11.84 -18.00 -25.75
C MET A 257 -10.33 -18.14 -25.95
N ASN A 258 -9.54 -18.28 -24.86
CA ASN A 258 -8.08 -18.10 -24.84
C ASN A 258 -7.61 -16.79 -25.53
N GLY A 259 -8.44 -15.74 -25.45
CA GLY A 259 -8.20 -14.44 -26.08
C GLY A 259 -7.13 -13.60 -25.38
N GLN A 260 -6.47 -12.73 -26.14
CA GLN A 260 -5.40 -11.85 -25.66
C GLN A 260 -5.92 -10.73 -24.72
N SER A 261 -5.19 -10.45 -23.65
CA SER A 261 -5.54 -9.44 -22.66
C SER A 261 -5.26 -7.99 -23.13
N SER A 262 -6.05 -7.02 -22.66
CA SER A 262 -5.91 -5.61 -23.08
C SER A 262 -4.69 -4.91 -22.48
N PHE A 263 -3.80 -4.41 -23.35
CA PHE A 263 -2.56 -3.70 -22.97
C PHE A 263 -2.81 -2.48 -22.07
N VAL A 264 -3.95 -1.79 -22.22
CA VAL A 264 -4.31 -0.61 -21.39
C VAL A 264 -4.58 -1.02 -19.94
N SER A 265 -5.15 -2.21 -19.73
CA SER A 265 -5.37 -2.76 -18.39
C SER A 265 -4.07 -3.31 -17.79
N ILE A 266 -3.20 -3.91 -18.62
CA ILE A 266 -1.88 -4.42 -18.20
C ILE A 266 -0.96 -3.28 -17.75
N LYS A 267 -0.81 -2.21 -18.57
CA LYS A 267 0.09 -1.08 -18.26
C LYS A 267 -0.18 -0.46 -16.89
N LYS A 268 -1.46 -0.43 -16.45
CA LYS A 268 -1.87 0.17 -15.17
C LYS A 268 -1.34 -0.57 -13.93
N ALA A 269 -0.99 -1.85 -14.05
CA ALA A 269 -0.51 -2.66 -12.93
C ALA A 269 1.01 -2.84 -12.87
N ILE A 270 1.72 -2.46 -13.93
CA ILE A 270 3.19 -2.40 -13.91
C ILE A 270 3.59 -1.26 -12.96
N PRO A 271 4.43 -1.51 -11.94
CA PRO A 271 4.92 -0.47 -11.06
C PRO A 271 5.82 0.51 -11.85
N GLY A 272 5.75 1.80 -11.53
CA GLY A 272 6.48 2.84 -12.28
C GLY A 272 7.99 2.61 -12.25
N ARG A 273 8.62 2.51 -13.43
CA ARG A 273 10.05 2.20 -13.56
C ARG A 273 10.88 3.48 -13.64
N PRO A 274 11.96 3.61 -12.87
CA PRO A 274 12.72 4.86 -12.75
C PRO A 274 13.26 5.34 -14.10
N ASP A 275 13.81 4.43 -14.91
CA ASP A 275 14.54 4.78 -16.13
C ASP A 275 13.63 5.12 -17.32
N LEU A 276 12.38 4.62 -17.31
CA LEU A 276 11.49 4.66 -18.47
C LEU A 276 10.30 5.61 -18.28
N ASP A 277 9.67 5.56 -17.10
CA ASP A 277 8.39 6.23 -16.90
C ASP A 277 8.58 7.68 -16.40
N LEU A 278 9.57 7.97 -15.52
CA LEU A 278 9.87 9.35 -15.06
C LEU A 278 10.65 10.21 -16.07
N GLY A 279 11.48 9.61 -16.92
CA GLY A 279 12.28 10.33 -17.91
C GLY A 279 11.44 11.01 -18.99
N GLN A 280 10.25 10.48 -19.29
CA GLN A 280 9.39 11.02 -20.34
C GLN A 280 8.59 12.24 -19.86
N GLU A 281 8.03 12.19 -18.65
CA GLU A 281 7.26 13.31 -18.06
C GLU A 281 8.15 14.56 -17.90
N THR A 282 9.37 14.38 -17.39
CA THR A 282 10.36 15.46 -17.29
C THR A 282 10.74 16.01 -18.66
N SER A 283 10.92 15.18 -19.70
CA SER A 283 11.27 15.66 -21.05
C SER A 283 10.27 16.67 -21.65
N GLN A 284 8.98 16.55 -21.34
CA GLN A 284 7.95 17.48 -21.81
C GLN A 284 7.99 18.82 -21.06
N PHE A 285 8.34 18.81 -19.77
CA PHE A 285 8.59 20.02 -18.98
C PHE A 285 9.98 20.63 -19.20
N VAL A 286 10.96 19.88 -19.70
CA VAL A 286 12.31 20.39 -20.06
C VAL A 286 12.29 21.34 -21.25
N VAL A 287 11.16 21.47 -21.97
CA VAL A 287 10.90 22.60 -22.88
C VAL A 287 10.90 23.95 -22.15
N ALA A 288 10.66 23.98 -20.83
CA ALA A 288 10.86 25.17 -19.97
C ALA A 288 12.30 25.33 -19.46
N ALA A 289 13.20 24.37 -19.74
CA ALA A 289 14.61 24.38 -19.35
C ALA A 289 15.58 24.54 -20.53
N THR A 290 15.08 24.68 -21.76
CA THR A 290 15.87 25.28 -22.85
C THR A 290 16.18 26.75 -22.50
N PRO A 291 17.38 27.27 -22.79
CA PRO A 291 17.69 28.67 -22.54
C PRO A 291 16.71 29.60 -23.28
N PRO A 292 16.35 30.76 -22.71
CA PRO A 292 15.36 31.66 -23.30
C PRO A 292 15.86 32.17 -24.66
N ILE A 293 15.06 31.97 -25.71
CA ILE A 293 15.36 32.40 -27.09
C ILE A 293 15.57 33.93 -27.18
N ASN A 294 14.99 34.69 -26.24
CA ASN A 294 15.21 36.11 -26.06
C ASN A 294 15.33 36.43 -24.56
N GLU A 295 16.54 36.82 -24.13
CA GLU A 295 16.86 37.18 -22.74
C GLU A 295 16.07 38.39 -22.23
N ASN A 296 15.63 39.27 -23.13
CA ASN A 296 14.87 40.49 -22.81
C ASN A 296 13.34 40.30 -22.94
N ALA A 297 12.85 39.06 -23.01
CA ALA A 297 11.42 38.79 -23.11
C ALA A 297 10.71 39.05 -21.77
N ALA A 298 9.92 40.13 -21.70
CA ALA A 298 9.09 40.49 -20.55
C ALA A 298 7.58 40.29 -20.84
N PRO A 299 7.09 39.04 -20.99
CA PRO A 299 5.67 38.78 -21.20
C PRO A 299 4.85 39.20 -19.97
N ARG A 300 3.62 39.70 -20.21
CA ARG A 300 2.66 39.94 -19.13
C ARG A 300 1.80 38.71 -18.91
N SER A 301 1.93 38.09 -17.73
CA SER A 301 1.04 37.04 -17.27
C SER A 301 -0.24 37.63 -16.67
N ARG A 302 -1.38 36.96 -16.88
CA ARG A 302 -2.63 37.25 -16.17
C ARG A 302 -2.62 36.53 -14.82
N ILE A 303 -2.73 37.29 -13.73
CA ILE A 303 -2.94 36.77 -12.37
C ILE A 303 -4.36 37.09 -11.93
N GLU A 304 -5.01 36.14 -11.27
CA GLU A 304 -6.33 36.32 -10.65
C GLU A 304 -6.14 36.57 -9.14
N ILE A 305 -6.72 37.64 -8.61
CA ILE A 305 -6.67 37.96 -7.17
C ILE A 305 -7.93 37.45 -6.47
N VAL A 306 -9.08 37.66 -7.11
CA VAL A 306 -10.42 37.24 -6.71
C VAL A 306 -11.09 36.72 -7.98
N PRO A 307 -11.95 35.69 -7.95
CA PRO A 307 -12.66 35.21 -9.13
C PRO A 307 -13.24 36.33 -10.01
N GLY A 308 -12.79 36.43 -11.26
CA GLY A 308 -13.18 37.47 -12.21
C GLY A 308 -12.42 38.81 -12.12
N SER A 309 -11.52 39.00 -11.14
CA SER A 309 -10.69 40.19 -10.95
C SER A 309 -9.22 39.90 -11.24
N TYR A 310 -8.72 40.43 -12.36
CA TYR A 310 -7.43 40.06 -12.94
C TYR A 310 -6.43 41.23 -13.01
N MET A 311 -5.16 40.94 -12.74
CA MET A 311 -4.00 41.82 -12.98
C MET A 311 -3.16 41.31 -14.15
N TYR A 312 -2.52 42.22 -14.88
CA TYR A 312 -1.67 41.93 -16.05
C TYR A 312 -0.25 42.45 -15.82
N LEU A 313 0.59 41.62 -15.20
CA LEU A 313 1.91 41.95 -14.66
C LEU A 313 3.03 41.23 -15.41
N THR A 314 4.20 41.87 -15.54
CA THR A 314 5.44 41.17 -15.95
C THR A 314 6.02 40.38 -14.77
N SER A 315 6.88 39.38 -15.03
CA SER A 315 7.50 38.54 -14.00
C SER A 315 8.12 39.33 -12.84
N ALA A 316 8.88 40.39 -13.12
CA ALA A 316 9.46 41.26 -12.09
C ALA A 316 8.38 41.94 -11.20
N GLN A 317 7.28 42.39 -11.80
CA GLN A 317 6.15 42.97 -11.05
C GLN A 317 5.39 41.91 -10.23
N VAL A 318 5.38 40.64 -10.68
CA VAL A 318 4.87 39.52 -9.88
C VAL A 318 5.76 39.28 -8.66
N GLU A 319 7.09 39.34 -8.81
CA GLU A 319 8.00 39.22 -7.66
C GLU A 319 7.85 40.38 -6.66
N GLU A 320 7.68 41.62 -7.13
CA GLU A 320 7.39 42.78 -6.27
C GLU A 320 6.07 42.63 -5.51
N MET A 321 5.01 42.20 -6.21
CA MET A 321 3.72 41.88 -5.61
C MET A 321 3.83 40.73 -4.58
N MET A 322 4.63 39.70 -4.87
CA MET A 322 4.91 38.60 -3.93
C MET A 322 5.68 39.08 -2.71
N LYS A 323 6.69 39.96 -2.87
CA LYS A 323 7.42 40.56 -1.74
C LYS A 323 6.47 41.32 -0.83
N ALA A 324 5.66 42.23 -1.37
CA ALA A 324 4.63 42.98 -0.63
C ALA A 324 3.61 42.05 0.05
N ARG A 325 3.22 40.95 -0.61
CA ARG A 325 2.37 39.91 -0.02
C ARG A 325 3.04 39.23 1.18
N THR A 326 4.33 38.85 1.11
CA THR A 326 5.02 38.26 2.27
C THR A 326 5.16 39.21 3.44
N GLU A 327 5.12 40.53 3.21
CA GLU A 327 5.08 41.54 4.28
C GLU A 327 3.69 41.62 4.92
N GLN A 328 2.63 41.57 4.12
CA GLN A 328 1.25 41.44 4.61
C GLN A 328 1.01 40.11 5.34
N GLU A 329 1.66 39.01 4.93
CA GLU A 329 1.58 37.71 5.61
C GLU A 329 2.31 37.70 6.96
N LYS A 330 3.37 38.51 7.14
CA LYS A 330 3.94 38.76 8.48
C LYS A 330 2.94 39.49 9.37
N ILE A 331 2.23 40.49 8.84
CA ILE A 331 1.20 41.23 9.58
C ILE A 331 0.02 40.31 9.93
N SER A 332 -0.48 39.48 9.01
CA SER A 332 -1.58 38.55 9.32
C SER A 332 -1.17 37.44 10.28
N SER A 333 0.11 37.01 10.29
CA SER A 333 0.64 36.08 11.29
C SER A 333 0.57 36.64 12.73
N PHE A 334 0.61 37.98 12.90
CA PHE A 334 0.49 38.61 14.21
C PHE A 334 -0.84 38.32 14.91
N ALA A 335 -1.94 38.09 14.15
CA ALA A 335 -3.23 37.71 14.72
C ALA A 335 -3.17 36.39 15.52
N GLN A 336 -2.18 35.52 15.26
CA GLN A 336 -1.95 34.33 16.08
C GLN A 336 -1.58 34.71 17.53
N LYS A 337 -0.89 35.83 17.74
CA LYS A 337 -0.58 36.36 19.07
C LYS A 337 -1.84 36.76 19.83
N GLU A 338 -2.79 37.40 19.16
CA GLU A 338 -4.09 37.76 19.74
C GLU A 338 -4.86 36.52 20.23
N THR A 339 -4.77 35.39 19.50
CA THR A 339 -5.33 34.11 19.97
C THR A 339 -4.58 33.50 21.16
N ALA A 340 -3.30 33.82 21.36
CA ALA A 340 -2.55 33.42 22.55
C ALA A 340 -2.91 34.31 23.74
N ASP A 341 -3.05 35.62 23.53
CA ASP A 341 -3.50 36.57 24.56
C ASP A 341 -4.94 36.25 25.02
N ALA A 342 -5.82 35.79 24.13
CA ALA A 342 -7.14 35.24 24.48
C ALA A 342 -7.06 33.96 25.35
N LYS A 343 -6.10 33.05 25.08
CA LYS A 343 -5.86 31.87 25.94
C LYS A 343 -5.33 32.27 27.32
N ASN A 344 -4.49 33.29 27.40
CA ASN A 344 -3.99 33.83 28.68
C ASN A 344 -5.14 34.39 29.54
N GLN A 345 -6.19 34.96 28.90
CA GLN A 345 -7.40 35.39 29.61
C GLN A 345 -8.22 34.20 30.16
N ILE A 346 -8.26 33.06 29.48
CA ILE A 346 -8.92 31.83 29.99
C ILE A 346 -8.20 31.33 31.26
N ALA A 347 -6.87 31.23 31.24
CA ALA A 347 -6.09 30.84 32.42
C ALA A 347 -6.29 31.81 33.62
N ALA A 348 -6.46 33.11 33.34
CA ALA A 348 -6.78 34.11 34.37
C ALA A 348 -8.21 34.01 34.92
N LEU A 349 -9.14 33.34 34.22
CA LEU A 349 -10.46 32.98 34.73
C LEU A 349 -10.40 31.67 35.55
N GLU A 350 -9.60 30.69 35.11
CA GLU A 350 -9.35 29.45 35.85
C GLU A 350 -8.74 29.71 37.23
N SER A 351 -7.78 30.66 37.35
CA SER A 351 -7.26 31.11 38.65
C SER A 351 -8.37 31.61 39.59
N LYS A 352 -9.29 32.44 39.08
CA LYS A 352 -10.40 32.99 39.88
C LYS A 352 -11.41 31.92 40.30
N ILE A 353 -11.62 30.91 39.47
CA ILE A 353 -12.45 29.74 39.82
C ILE A 353 -11.77 28.93 40.93
N ALA A 354 -10.45 28.72 40.85
CA ALA A 354 -9.68 28.06 41.90
C ALA A 354 -9.72 28.85 43.22
N GLU A 355 -9.49 30.17 43.19
CA GLU A 355 -9.62 31.07 44.34
C GLU A 355 -11.00 30.96 45.02
N LEU A 356 -12.08 30.98 44.24
CA LEU A 356 -13.45 30.82 44.76
C LEU A 356 -13.71 29.42 45.33
N SER A 357 -13.11 28.36 44.77
CA SER A 357 -13.25 26.99 45.26
C SER A 357 -12.52 26.70 46.59
N VAL A 358 -11.58 27.57 46.99
CA VAL A 358 -10.86 27.51 48.28
C VAL A 358 -11.59 28.32 49.38
N VAL A 359 -12.65 29.05 49.02
CA VAL A 359 -13.46 29.88 49.92
C VAL A 359 -14.78 29.18 50.34
N GLN A 360 -15.03 27.95 49.84
CA GLN A 360 -16.14 27.07 50.23
C GLN A 360 -15.68 25.92 51.12
#